data_AF-A0A453NW26-F1
#
_entry.id   AF-A0A453NW26-F1
#
_cell.length_a   1.000
_cell.length_b   1.000
_cell.length_c   1.000
_cell.angle_alpha   90.00
_cell.angle_beta   90.00
_cell.angle_gamma   90.00
#
_symmetry.space_group_name_H-M   'P 1'
#
loop_
_entity.id
_entity.type
_entity.pdbx_description
1 polymer ?
#
loop_
_entity_poly.entity_id
_entity_poly.type
_entity_poly.pdbx_seq_one_letter_code
_entity_poly.pdbx_strand_id
1 'polypeptide(L)' 'MIWKQRNACVFGGAQPFITELTARIREEATLWVRAGATGLGVVLPTTWDVH' A
#
# COMPACT_ATOMS: atom_id res chain seq x y z
N MET A 1 2.37 -5.62 -2.98
CA MET A 1 2.50 -4.47 -3.92
C MET A 1 3.93 -4.16 -4.35
N ILE A 2 4.92 -4.05 -3.45
CA ILE A 2 6.32 -3.69 -3.77
C ILE A 2 6.94 -4.61 -4.82
N TRP A 3 6.80 -5.94 -4.63
CA TRP A 3 7.39 -6.92 -5.55
C TRP A 3 6.87 -6.76 -6.99
N LYS A 4 5.56 -6.49 -7.15
CA LYS A 4 4.94 -6.29 -8.46
C LYS A 4 5.48 -5.03 -9.14
N GLN A 5 5.57 -3.92 -8.41
CA GLN A 5 6.10 -2.67 -8.96
C GLN A 5 7.57 -2.80 -9.36
N ARG A 6 8.39 -3.41 -8.50
CA ARG A 6 9.80 -3.71 -8.83
C ARG A 6 9.90 -4.54 -10.09
N ASN A 7 9.06 -5.56 -10.25
CA ASN A 7 9.08 -6.41 -11.43
C ASN A 7 8.61 -5.67 -12.69
N ALA A 8 7.59 -4.82 -12.59
CA ALA A 8 7.16 -3.99 -13.71
C ALA A 8 8.28 -3.05 -14.16
N CYS A 9 9.07 -2.49 -13.23
CA CYS A 9 10.21 -1.67 -13.58
C CYS A 9 11.34 -2.48 -14.22
N VAL A 10 11.73 -3.60 -13.61
CA VAL A 10 12.89 -4.41 -14.04
C VAL A 10 12.61 -5.16 -15.36
N PHE A 11 11.40 -5.70 -15.52
CA PHE A 11 11.06 -6.55 -16.66
C PHE A 11 10.17 -5.87 -17.70
N GLY A 12 9.43 -4.83 -17.31
CA GLY A 12 8.48 -4.13 -18.19
C GLY A 12 8.89 -2.71 -18.58
N GLY A 13 10.02 -2.21 -18.09
CA GLY A 13 10.49 -0.84 -18.38
C GLY A 13 9.63 0.26 -17.77
N ALA A 14 8.72 -0.06 -16.84
CA ALA A 14 7.91 0.93 -16.16
C ALA A 14 8.80 1.84 -15.28
N GLN A 15 8.44 3.11 -15.15
CA GLN A 15 9.13 4.00 -14.22
C GLN A 15 8.68 3.75 -12.77
N PRO A 16 9.61 3.83 -11.79
CA PRO A 16 9.25 3.66 -10.39
C PRO A 16 8.40 4.84 -9.93
N PHE A 17 7.16 4.56 -9.54
CA PHE A 17 6.25 5.55 -8.97
C PHE A 17 5.91 5.21 -7.52
N ILE A 18 6.72 5.78 -6.61
CA ILE A 18 6.70 5.43 -5.17
C ILE A 18 5.45 5.96 -4.46
N THR A 19 4.96 7.12 -4.87
CA THR A 19 3.76 7.75 -4.31
C THR A 19 2.53 6.88 -4.54
N GLU A 20 2.30 6.43 -5.77
CA GLU A 20 1.20 5.51 -6.10
C GLU A 20 1.36 4.14 -5.44
N LEU A 21 2.58 3.59 -5.41
CA LEU A 21 2.85 2.35 -4.70
C LEU A 21 2.46 2.44 -3.22
N THR A 22 2.81 3.56 -2.57
CA THR A 22 2.50 3.80 -1.16
C THR A 22 1.00 3.99 -0.95
N ALA A 23 0.30 4.68 -1.86
CA ALA A 23 -1.16 4.83 -1.81
C ALA A 23 -1.87 3.47 -1.90
N ARG A 24 -1.48 2.60 -2.84
CA ARG A 24 -2.07 1.26 -3.00
C ARG A 24 -1.83 0.37 -1.78
N ILE A 25 -0.63 0.44 -1.17
CA ILE A 25 -0.33 -0.30 0.07
C ILE A 25 -1.25 0.17 1.20
N ARG A 26 -1.47 1.48 1.32
CA ARG A 26 -2.38 2.06 2.31
C ARG A 26 -3.82 1.58 2.12
N GLU A 27 -4.34 1.67 0.90
CA GLU A 27 -5.70 1.22 0.59
C GLU A 27 -5.90 -0.26 0.95
N GLU A 28 -4.95 -1.12 0.55
CA GLU A 28 -4.99 -2.54 0.86
C GLU A 28 -4.96 -2.77 2.38
N ALA A 29 -4.07 -2.09 3.10
CA ALA A 29 -3.98 -2.20 4.56
C ALA A 29 -5.28 -1.74 5.27
N THR A 30 -5.93 -0.67 4.79
CA THR A 30 -7.24 -0.22 5.29
C THR A 30 -8.31 -1.28 5.08
N LEU A 31 -8.33 -1.96 3.92
CA LEU A 31 -9.25 -3.06 3.67
C LEU A 31 -9.03 -4.23 4.62
N TRP A 32 -7.77 -4.59 4.91
CA TRP A 32 -7.44 -5.63 5.88
C TRP A 32 -7.89 -5.27 7.29
N VAL A 33 -7.70 -4.02 7.72
CA VAL A 33 -8.23 -3.52 9.02
C VAL A 33 -9.75 -3.66 9.07
N ARG A 34 -10.46 -3.25 8.01
CA ARG A 34 -11.93 -3.40 7.91
C ARG A 34 -12.38 -4.87 7.93
N ALA A 35 -11.56 -5.77 7.39
CA ALA A 35 -11.78 -7.21 7.43
C ALA A 35 -11.43 -7.86 8.78
N GLY A 36 -10.98 -7.08 9.78
CA GLY A 36 -10.69 -7.55 11.13
C GLY A 36 -9.24 -7.94 11.40
N ALA A 37 -8.30 -7.61 10.49
CA ALA A 37 -6.88 -7.83 10.74
C ALA A 37 -6.39 -6.97 11.92
N THR A 38 -5.86 -7.62 12.95
CA THR A 38 -5.36 -6.97 14.16
C THR A 38 -3.90 -6.51 13.99
N GLY A 39 -3.52 -5.42 14.66
CA GLY A 39 -2.15 -4.87 14.63
C GLY A 39 -1.85 -3.93 13.46
N LEU A 40 -2.54 -4.04 12.32
CA LEU A 40 -2.37 -3.09 11.20
C LEU A 40 -2.84 -1.68 11.55
N GLY A 41 -3.92 -1.55 12.33
CA GLY A 41 -4.42 -0.24 12.80
C GLY A 41 -3.48 0.50 13.76
N VAL A 42 -2.46 -0.18 14.32
CA VAL A 42 -1.43 0.45 15.16
C VAL A 42 -0.29 1.02 14.30
N VAL A 43 -0.04 0.43 13.13
CA VAL A 43 1.04 0.82 12.22
C VAL A 43 0.58 1.87 11.21
N LEU A 44 -0.70 1.85 10.83
CA LEU A 44 -1.27 2.88 9.97
C LEU A 44 -1.47 4.17 10.77
N PRO A 45 -0.91 5.31 10.34
CA PRO A 45 -1.17 6.60 10.96
C PRO A 45 -2.68 6.85 11.06
N THR A 46 -3.15 7.27 12.22
CA THR A 46 -4.57 7.65 12.46
C THR A 46 -5.02 8.78 11.51
N THR A 47 -4.06 9.58 11.02
CA THR A 47 -4.28 10.63 10.02
C THR A 47 -4.64 10.11 8.63
N TRP A 48 -4.62 8.80 8.41
CA TRP A 48 -5.06 8.17 7.15
C TRP A 48 -6.53 7.76 7.18
N ASP A 49 -7.19 7.87 8.34
CA ASP A 49 -8.61 7.53 8.55
C ASP A 49 -9.56 8.74 8.36
N VAL A 50 -9.07 9.86 7.80
CA VAL A 50 -9.82 11.13 7.67
C VAL A 50 -10.73 11.23 6.44
N HIS A 51 -11.35 10.13 6.01
CA HIS A 51 -12.43 10.17 5.01
C HIS A 51 -13.65 9.35 5.42
#